data_AF-A0A3L9GDR7-F1
#
_entry.id   AF-A0A3L9GDR7-F1
#
_cell.length_a   1.000
_cell.length_b   1.000
_cell.length_c   1.000
_cell.angle_alpha   90.00
_cell.angle_beta   90.00
_cell.angle_gamma   90.00
#
_symmetry.space_group_name_H-M   'P 1'
#
loop_
_entity.id
_entity.type
_entity.pdbx_description
1 polymer ?
#
loop_
_entity_poly.entity_id
_entity_poly.type
_entity_poly.pdbx_seq_one_letter_code
_entity_poly.pdbx_strand_id
1 'polypeptide(L)'
;DYGSFYLSGSWSDYWASGQNRSNYSIGYSNSASWGSYSVSAQRSWNEDGDTDDSVYLSFTIPIEKLLGTEQRTSGFQSIDTQMSSDFKGNNQLNVSSSGYSDNARVSYSVNTGYTMNKASKDLSYVGGYASYESPWGSLAGSVSANSDNSRQVSLSTDGGFVLHSGGLTFSNDSFSDSDTLAVVQAPGAQGARINYGNSTIDRW
;
A
#
# COMPACT_ATOMS: atom_id res chain seq x y z
N ASP A 1 -22.17 11.09 8.63
CA ASP A 1 -22.06 9.92 7.73
C ASP A 1 -22.10 8.62 8.53
N TYR A 2 -22.82 7.61 8.03
CA TYR A 2 -23.08 6.35 8.74
C TYR A 2 -22.04 5.24 8.45
N GLY A 3 -20.95 5.58 7.75
CA GLY A 3 -19.93 4.64 7.30
C GLY A 3 -20.28 3.97 5.98
N SER A 4 -19.43 3.04 5.57
CA SER A 4 -19.55 2.23 4.35
C SER A 4 -19.54 0.76 4.72
N PHE A 5 -20.43 -0.01 4.11
CA PHE A 5 -20.55 -1.45 4.27
C PHE A 5 -20.37 -2.13 2.92
N TYR A 6 -19.65 -3.25 2.89
CA TYR A 6 -19.54 -4.08 1.71
C TYR A 6 -19.70 -5.56 2.05
N LEU A 7 -20.19 -6.31 1.08
CA LEU A 7 -20.28 -7.76 1.09
C LEU A 7 -19.96 -8.27 -0.31
N SER A 8 -19.07 -9.25 -0.40
CA SER A 8 -18.70 -9.93 -1.64
C SER A 8 -18.58 -11.42 -1.37
N GLY A 9 -18.89 -12.27 -2.35
CA GLY A 9 -18.76 -13.71 -2.22
C GLY A 9 -18.80 -14.43 -3.55
N SER A 10 -18.26 -15.64 -3.56
CA SER A 10 -18.28 -16.54 -4.72
C SER A 10 -18.60 -17.95 -4.26
N TRP A 11 -19.27 -18.69 -5.16
CA TRP A 11 -19.63 -20.08 -4.95
C TRP A 11 -19.19 -20.89 -6.16
N SER A 12 -18.52 -22.02 -5.93
CA SER A 12 -17.96 -22.86 -6.98
C SER A 12 -18.21 -24.33 -6.69
N ASP A 13 -18.82 -25.01 -7.65
CA ASP A 13 -19.11 -26.43 -7.61
C ASP A 13 -18.21 -27.17 -8.62
N TYR A 14 -17.52 -28.21 -8.15
CA TYR A 14 -16.55 -28.96 -8.95
C TYR A 14 -17.11 -30.33 -9.30
N TRP A 15 -17.56 -30.47 -10.56
CA TRP A 15 -18.14 -31.68 -11.13
C TRP A 15 -17.31 -32.96 -10.94
N ALA A 16 -15.98 -32.85 -10.96
CA ALA A 16 -15.07 -34.00 -10.89
C ALA A 16 -14.76 -34.49 -9.47
N SER A 17 -14.81 -33.61 -8.47
CA SER A 17 -14.47 -33.93 -7.07
C SER A 17 -15.69 -33.96 -6.14
N GLY A 18 -16.85 -33.46 -6.59
CA GLY A 18 -18.05 -33.29 -5.76
C GLY A 18 -17.84 -32.30 -4.60
N GLN A 19 -16.75 -31.53 -4.62
CA GLN A 19 -16.44 -30.55 -3.59
C GLN A 19 -17.10 -29.22 -3.91
N ASN A 20 -17.62 -28.60 -2.86
CA ASN A 20 -18.28 -27.33 -2.93
C ASN A 20 -17.48 -26.27 -2.17
N ARG A 21 -17.11 -25.17 -2.85
CA ARG A 21 -16.28 -24.11 -2.25
C ARG A 21 -17.03 -22.78 -2.26
N SER A 22 -17.08 -22.15 -1.10
CA SER A 22 -17.66 -20.81 -0.92
C SER A 22 -16.63 -19.87 -0.32
N ASN A 23 -16.38 -18.73 -0.97
CA ASN A 23 -15.57 -17.64 -0.41
C ASN A 23 -16.48 -16.45 -0.11
N TYR A 24 -16.23 -15.74 0.98
CA TYR A 24 -16.93 -14.49 1.26
C TYR A 24 -16.02 -13.48 1.93
N SER A 25 -16.33 -12.20 1.77
CA SER A 25 -15.70 -11.07 2.43
C SER A 25 -16.77 -10.06 2.80
N ILE A 26 -16.82 -9.67 4.06
CA ILE A 26 -17.74 -8.69 4.62
C ILE A 26 -16.92 -7.64 5.35
N GLY A 27 -17.27 -6.37 5.21
CA GLY A 27 -16.59 -5.32 5.94
C GLY A 27 -17.43 -4.08 6.16
N TYR A 28 -17.04 -3.35 7.21
CA TYR A 28 -17.59 -2.07 7.58
C TYR A 28 -16.45 -1.12 7.90
N SER A 29 -16.54 0.12 7.42
CA SER A 29 -15.58 1.18 7.71
C SER A 29 -16.29 2.48 7.97
N ASN A 30 -15.78 3.27 8.91
CA ASN A 30 -16.32 4.60 9.17
C ASN A 30 -15.22 5.57 9.62
N SER A 31 -15.51 6.86 9.54
CA SER A 31 -14.69 7.94 10.05
C SER A 31 -15.33 8.53 11.31
N ALA A 32 -14.51 8.74 12.34
CA ALA A 32 -14.83 9.47 13.54
C ALA A 32 -14.02 10.80 13.59
N SER A 33 -14.28 11.64 14.58
CA SER A 33 -13.57 12.92 14.75
C SER A 33 -12.06 12.74 15.01
N TRP A 34 -11.65 11.59 15.55
CA TRP A 34 -10.28 11.26 15.90
C TRP A 34 -9.52 10.49 14.81
N GLY A 35 -10.20 9.99 13.77
CA GLY A 35 -9.58 9.13 12.76
C GLY A 35 -10.59 8.26 12.03
N SER A 36 -10.13 7.22 11.36
CA SER A 36 -10.99 6.21 10.73
C SER A 36 -10.75 4.83 11.31
N TYR A 37 -11.75 3.98 11.19
CA TYR A 37 -11.66 2.58 11.58
C TYR A 37 -12.37 1.69 10.57
N SER A 38 -11.91 0.45 10.47
CA SER A 38 -12.57 -0.58 9.68
C SER A 38 -12.48 -1.94 10.37
N VAL A 39 -13.50 -2.76 10.12
CA VAL A 39 -13.56 -4.16 10.50
C VAL A 39 -13.96 -4.96 9.27
N SER A 40 -13.27 -6.06 9.01
CA SER A 40 -13.68 -7.01 7.98
C SER A 40 -13.49 -8.44 8.45
N ALA A 41 -14.29 -9.34 7.88
CA ALA A 41 -14.17 -10.78 8.05
C ALA A 41 -14.19 -11.43 6.67
N GLN A 42 -13.39 -12.46 6.47
CA GLN A 42 -13.35 -13.19 5.21
C GLN A 42 -13.14 -14.68 5.43
N ARG A 43 -13.66 -15.47 4.52
CA ARG A 43 -13.38 -16.91 4.38
C ARG A 43 -12.77 -17.17 3.02
N SER A 44 -11.66 -17.89 3.02
CA SER A 44 -11.03 -18.47 1.85
C SER A 44 -10.77 -19.97 2.04
N TRP A 45 -10.19 -20.63 1.04
CA TRP A 45 -9.80 -22.04 1.10
C TRP A 45 -8.33 -22.16 0.73
N ASN A 46 -7.58 -22.96 1.48
CA ASN A 46 -6.17 -23.24 1.15
C ASN A 46 -6.05 -24.37 0.10
N GLU A 47 -4.80 -24.69 -0.27
CA GLU A 47 -4.50 -25.74 -1.25
C GLU A 47 -4.96 -27.14 -0.79
N ASP A 48 -4.97 -27.39 0.52
CA ASP A 48 -5.39 -28.64 1.15
C ASP A 48 -6.93 -28.79 1.22
N GLY A 49 -7.68 -27.74 0.90
CA GLY A 49 -9.14 -27.73 0.98
C GLY A 49 -9.68 -27.48 2.39
N ASP A 50 -8.88 -26.91 3.29
CA ASP A 50 -9.35 -26.38 4.57
C ASP A 50 -9.80 -24.93 4.42
N THR A 51 -10.81 -24.54 5.20
CA THR A 51 -11.26 -23.15 5.27
C THR A 51 -10.25 -22.31 6.04
N ASP A 52 -9.89 -21.15 5.49
CA ASP A 52 -9.09 -20.14 6.16
C ASP A 52 -9.96 -18.89 6.41
N ASP A 53 -10.34 -18.74 7.68
CA ASP A 53 -11.17 -17.64 8.17
C ASP A 53 -10.27 -16.58 8.76
N SER A 54 -10.50 -15.31 8.44
CA SER A 54 -9.73 -14.21 9.03
C SER A 54 -10.61 -13.02 9.35
N VAL A 55 -10.36 -12.39 10.49
CA VAL A 55 -10.88 -11.06 10.83
C VAL A 55 -9.75 -10.05 10.80
N TYR A 56 -10.04 -8.86 10.30
CA TYR A 56 -9.16 -7.71 10.27
C TYR A 56 -9.82 -6.52 10.97
N LEU A 57 -9.03 -5.80 11.74
CA LEU A 57 -9.37 -4.52 12.35
C LEU A 57 -8.31 -3.52 11.94
N SER A 58 -8.70 -2.34 11.47
CA SER A 58 -7.77 -1.26 11.15
C SER A 58 -8.21 0.04 11.78
N PHE A 59 -7.26 0.80 12.30
CA PHE A 59 -7.45 2.13 12.86
C PHE A 59 -6.41 3.07 12.24
N THR A 60 -6.84 4.21 11.72
CA THR A 60 -5.94 5.23 11.17
C THR A 60 -6.22 6.54 11.88
N ILE A 61 -5.19 7.08 12.54
CA ILE A 61 -5.27 8.28 13.37
C ILE A 61 -4.32 9.33 12.79
N PRO A 62 -4.82 10.47 12.27
CA PRO A 62 -3.96 11.59 11.91
C PRO A 62 -3.31 12.16 13.18
N ILE A 63 -1.97 12.32 13.17
CA ILE A 63 -1.20 12.76 14.34
C ILE A 63 -1.63 14.16 14.81
N GLU A 64 -2.03 15.03 13.87
CA GLU A 64 -2.61 16.35 14.18
C GLU A 64 -3.84 16.26 15.09
N LYS A 65 -4.70 15.25 14.92
CA LYS A 65 -5.91 15.03 15.73
C LYS A 65 -5.55 14.48 17.10
N LEU A 66 -4.47 13.68 17.19
CA LEU A 66 -3.96 13.14 18.45
C LEU A 66 -3.28 14.21 19.31
N LEU A 67 -2.49 15.08 18.69
CA LEU A 67 -1.71 16.11 19.39
C LEU A 67 -2.44 17.45 19.52
N GLY A 68 -3.58 17.63 18.84
CA GLY A 68 -4.34 18.87 18.84
C GLY A 68 -3.60 20.05 18.19
N THR A 69 -2.63 19.76 17.32
CA THR A 69 -1.82 20.78 16.63
C THR A 69 -2.32 20.99 15.21
N GLU A 70 -1.98 22.14 14.61
CA GLU A 70 -2.23 22.37 13.18
C GLU A 70 -1.55 21.31 12.30
N GLN A 71 -2.11 21.15 11.10
CA GLN A 71 -1.69 20.16 10.12
C GLN A 71 -0.21 20.34 9.78
N ARG A 72 0.61 19.36 10.17
CA ARG A 72 2.04 19.39 9.90
C ARG A 72 2.29 19.09 8.43
N THR A 73 2.95 20.01 7.73
CA THR A 73 3.36 19.81 6.33
C THR A 73 4.51 18.81 6.20
N SER A 74 5.26 18.59 7.30
CA SER A 74 6.43 17.71 7.34
C SER A 74 6.45 16.82 8.58
N GLY A 75 7.15 15.69 8.48
CA GLY A 75 7.21 14.66 9.51
C GLY A 75 6.16 13.56 9.31
N PHE A 76 6.09 12.64 10.28
CA PHE A 76 5.02 11.65 10.33
C PHE A 76 3.67 12.34 10.52
N GLN A 77 2.68 11.94 9.72
CA GLN A 77 1.36 12.56 9.65
C GLN A 77 0.24 11.65 10.14
N SER A 78 0.41 10.33 10.05
CA SER A 78 -0.59 9.36 10.49
C SER A 78 0.03 8.20 11.25
N ILE A 79 -0.78 7.58 12.10
CA ILE A 79 -0.50 6.30 12.75
C ILE A 79 -1.59 5.34 12.31
N ASP A 80 -1.18 4.21 11.77
CA ASP A 80 -2.06 3.11 11.38
C ASP A 80 -1.82 1.93 12.33
N THR A 81 -2.90 1.32 12.79
CA THR A 81 -2.85 0.11 13.61
C THR A 81 -3.77 -0.92 12.98
N GLN A 82 -3.19 -2.06 12.61
CA GLN A 82 -3.89 -3.16 11.97
C GLN A 82 -3.77 -4.40 12.85
N MET A 83 -4.87 -5.09 13.07
CA MET A 83 -4.92 -6.35 13.79
C MET A 83 -5.60 -7.39 12.92
N SER A 84 -5.11 -8.61 12.94
CA SER A 84 -5.77 -9.74 12.31
C SER A 84 -5.72 -10.99 13.16
N SER A 85 -6.71 -11.87 12.98
CA SER A 85 -6.79 -13.17 13.63
C SER A 85 -7.40 -14.19 12.69
N ASP A 86 -6.81 -15.39 12.67
CA ASP A 86 -7.33 -16.53 11.91
C ASP A 86 -8.29 -17.43 12.72
N PHE A 87 -8.59 -17.06 13.97
CA PHE A 87 -9.33 -17.86 14.96
C PHE A 87 -8.73 -19.25 15.28
N LYS A 88 -7.61 -19.63 14.68
CA LYS A 88 -6.90 -20.89 14.89
C LYS A 88 -5.70 -20.73 15.79
N GLY A 89 -5.38 -19.49 16.19
CA GLY A 89 -4.34 -19.15 17.15
C GLY A 89 -3.23 -18.29 16.55
N ASN A 90 -3.32 -17.93 15.27
CA ASN A 90 -2.43 -16.97 14.67
C ASN A 90 -3.08 -15.58 14.74
N ASN A 91 -2.38 -14.65 15.39
CA ASN A 91 -2.84 -13.28 15.56
C ASN A 91 -1.71 -12.34 15.18
N GLN A 92 -2.00 -11.28 14.45
CA GLN A 92 -1.03 -10.29 14.04
C GLN A 92 -1.48 -8.91 14.51
N LEU A 93 -0.53 -8.15 15.04
CA LEU A 93 -0.66 -6.73 15.32
C LEU A 93 0.44 -6.01 14.53
N ASN A 94 0.06 -5.06 13.69
CA ASN A 94 0.95 -4.15 13.01
C ASN A 94 0.63 -2.72 13.41
N VAL A 95 1.67 -1.94 13.70
CA VAL A 95 1.57 -0.50 13.92
C VAL A 95 2.56 0.17 12.97
N SER A 96 2.07 1.10 12.16
CA SER A 96 2.91 1.90 11.28
C SER A 96 2.66 3.38 11.48
N SER A 97 3.67 4.18 11.14
CA SER A 97 3.51 5.61 10.99
C SER A 97 4.09 6.03 9.65
N SER A 98 3.37 6.89 8.94
CA SER A 98 3.75 7.36 7.62
C SER A 98 3.72 8.88 7.53
N GLY A 99 4.51 9.42 6.62
CA GLY A 99 4.61 10.85 6.33
C GLY A 99 5.05 11.10 4.90
N TYR A 100 4.87 12.34 4.45
CA TYR A 100 5.17 12.79 3.10
C TYR A 100 5.93 14.12 3.13
N SER A 101 6.66 14.44 2.06
CA SER A 101 7.21 15.78 1.86
C SER A 101 6.12 16.78 1.46
N ASP A 102 6.38 18.08 1.66
CA ASP A 102 5.43 19.16 1.32
C ASP A 102 4.89 19.10 -0.13
N ASN A 103 5.68 18.57 -1.06
CA ASN A 103 5.32 18.41 -2.47
C ASN A 103 4.82 17.00 -2.83
N ALA A 104 4.59 16.15 -1.83
CA ALA A 104 4.17 14.75 -1.94
C ALA A 104 5.06 13.89 -2.87
N ARG A 105 6.31 14.29 -3.10
CA ARG A 105 7.26 13.51 -3.92
C ARG A 105 8.01 12.47 -3.12
N VAL A 106 8.21 12.69 -1.84
CA VAL A 106 8.84 11.72 -0.96
C VAL A 106 7.79 11.19 -0.02
N SER A 107 7.67 9.87 0.05
CA SER A 107 6.84 9.18 1.05
C SER A 107 7.74 8.30 1.90
N TYR A 108 7.47 8.21 3.19
CA TYR A 108 8.20 7.31 4.07
C TYR A 108 7.29 6.74 5.14
N SER A 109 7.60 5.54 5.59
CA SER A 109 6.92 4.92 6.71
C SER A 109 7.86 4.04 7.51
N VAL A 110 7.52 3.88 8.79
CA VAL A 110 8.15 2.93 9.69
C VAL A 110 7.03 2.06 10.23
N ASN A 111 7.25 0.75 10.24
CA ASN A 111 6.29 -0.22 10.72
C ASN A 111 6.95 -1.15 11.73
N THR A 112 6.19 -1.51 12.74
CA THR A 112 6.54 -2.54 13.71
C THR A 112 5.37 -3.49 13.82
N GLY A 113 5.63 -4.74 14.17
CA GLY A 113 4.54 -5.66 14.42
C GLY A 113 4.94 -6.87 15.23
N TYR A 114 3.91 -7.55 15.69
CA TYR A 114 3.99 -8.75 16.49
C TYR A 114 3.04 -9.79 15.90
N THR A 115 3.56 -10.99 15.64
CA THR A 115 2.80 -12.13 15.15
C THR A 115 2.87 -13.22 16.20
N MET A 116 1.73 -13.51 16.81
CA MET A 116 1.54 -14.70 17.63
C MET A 116 1.28 -15.86 16.70
N ASN A 117 2.07 -16.91 16.81
CA ASN A 117 1.90 -18.10 15.99
C ASN A 117 1.63 -19.31 16.87
N LYS A 118 0.64 -20.12 16.51
CA LYS A 118 0.33 -21.32 17.30
C LYS A 118 1.32 -22.45 17.09
N ALA A 119 1.83 -22.60 15.86
CA ALA A 119 2.68 -23.73 15.47
C ALA A 119 4.17 -23.40 15.56
N SER A 120 4.52 -22.13 15.69
CA SER A 120 5.88 -21.61 15.69
C SER A 120 6.09 -20.60 16.80
N LYS A 121 7.33 -20.14 16.99
CA LYS A 121 7.65 -19.06 17.93
C LYS A 121 6.99 -17.76 17.48
N ASP A 122 6.55 -16.97 18.46
CA ASP A 122 6.10 -15.60 18.22
C ASP A 122 7.21 -14.74 17.59
N LEU A 123 6.81 -13.85 16.67
CA LEU A 123 7.72 -13.03 15.89
C LEU A 123 7.42 -11.56 16.07
N SER A 124 8.43 -10.79 16.45
CA SER A 124 8.41 -9.34 16.32
C SER A 124 9.15 -8.93 15.06
N TYR A 125 8.69 -7.89 14.37
CA TYR A 125 9.42 -7.32 13.25
C TYR A 125 9.40 -5.81 13.25
N VAL A 126 10.42 -5.23 12.62
CA VAL A 126 10.53 -3.80 12.35
C VAL A 126 10.91 -3.62 10.89
N GLY A 127 10.33 -2.61 10.26
CA GLY A 127 10.61 -2.27 8.88
C GLY A 127 10.52 -0.77 8.64
N GLY A 128 11.15 -0.36 7.54
CA GLY A 128 11.08 0.98 7.02
C GLY A 128 10.89 0.94 5.51
N TYR A 129 10.12 1.89 5.01
CA TYR A 129 9.87 2.08 3.59
C TYR A 129 10.09 3.56 3.25
N ALA A 130 10.68 3.81 2.09
CA ALA A 130 10.76 5.13 1.51
C ALA A 130 10.55 5.06 0.00
N SER A 131 9.83 6.04 -0.56
CA SER A 131 9.69 6.22 -2.00
C SER A 131 9.89 7.67 -2.41
N TYR A 132 10.34 7.84 -3.65
CA TYR A 132 10.62 9.12 -4.27
C TYR A 132 10.11 9.16 -5.71
N GLU A 133 9.18 10.07 -5.97
CA GLU A 133 8.60 10.31 -7.28
C GLU A 133 9.38 11.41 -8.00
N SER A 134 10.22 10.96 -8.92
CA SER A 134 10.93 11.81 -9.85
C SER A 134 10.11 12.04 -11.11
N PRO A 135 10.40 13.09 -11.91
CA PRO A 135 9.79 13.27 -13.22
C PRO A 135 10.13 12.18 -14.25
N TRP A 136 11.12 11.33 -13.97
CA TRP A 136 11.65 10.32 -14.89
C TRP A 136 11.36 8.88 -14.44
N GLY A 137 10.64 8.71 -13.32
CA GLY A 137 10.36 7.42 -12.71
C GLY A 137 10.15 7.52 -11.21
N SER A 138 9.48 6.53 -10.64
CA SER A 138 9.40 6.29 -9.21
C SER A 138 10.58 5.45 -8.76
N LEU A 139 11.03 5.67 -7.53
CA LEU A 139 12.00 4.81 -6.85
C LEU A 139 11.49 4.52 -5.45
N ALA A 140 11.39 3.25 -5.08
CA ALA A 140 11.03 2.85 -3.74
C ALA A 140 12.00 1.81 -3.18
N GLY A 141 12.18 1.86 -1.87
CA GLY A 141 13.02 0.93 -1.13
C GLY A 141 12.40 0.57 0.21
N SER A 142 12.56 -0.68 0.61
CA SER A 142 12.17 -1.14 1.94
C SER A 142 13.21 -2.05 2.55
N VAL A 143 13.26 -2.00 3.88
CA VAL A 143 14.10 -2.88 4.69
C VAL A 143 13.27 -3.40 5.85
N SER A 144 13.44 -4.66 6.19
CA SER A 144 12.80 -5.24 7.37
C SER A 144 13.68 -6.29 8.03
N ALA A 145 13.48 -6.45 9.33
CA ALA A 145 14.13 -7.48 10.13
C ALA A 145 13.14 -8.03 11.15
N ASN A 146 13.25 -9.31 11.45
CA ASN A 146 12.44 -9.96 12.48
C ASN A 146 13.28 -10.60 13.59
N SER A 147 12.61 -11.01 14.68
CA SER A 147 13.24 -11.61 15.85
C SER A 147 13.80 -13.02 15.63
N ASP A 148 13.59 -13.61 14.46
CA ASP A 148 14.14 -14.91 14.06
C ASP A 148 15.31 -14.76 13.07
N ASN A 149 15.95 -13.57 13.09
CA ASN A 149 17.13 -13.24 12.31
C ASN A 149 16.91 -13.25 10.78
N SER A 150 15.66 -13.22 10.32
CA SER A 150 15.33 -12.97 8.91
C SER A 150 15.42 -11.47 8.62
N ARG A 151 16.01 -11.14 7.46
CA ARG A 151 16.20 -9.77 6.98
C ARG A 151 15.80 -9.72 5.51
N GLN A 152 15.03 -8.72 5.14
CA GLN A 152 14.65 -8.47 3.76
C GLN A 152 15.01 -7.05 3.36
N VAL A 153 15.43 -6.91 2.11
CA VAL A 153 15.71 -5.63 1.46
C VAL A 153 15.07 -5.71 0.09
N SER A 154 14.25 -4.73 -0.24
CA SER A 154 13.60 -4.60 -1.53
C SER A 154 13.88 -3.24 -2.13
N LEU A 155 14.10 -3.19 -3.44
CA LEU A 155 14.22 -1.97 -4.21
C LEU A 155 13.36 -2.13 -5.47
N SER A 156 12.52 -1.15 -5.76
CA SER A 156 11.68 -1.10 -6.95
C SER A 156 11.78 0.26 -7.62
N THR A 157 11.61 0.26 -8.94
CA THR A 157 11.55 1.48 -9.74
C THR A 157 10.62 1.25 -10.90
N ASP A 158 9.81 2.25 -11.22
CA ASP A 158 8.85 2.20 -12.32
C ASP A 158 8.98 3.49 -13.13
N GLY A 159 8.81 3.38 -14.45
CA GLY A 159 8.93 4.49 -15.37
C GLY A 159 8.95 4.02 -16.82
N GLY A 160 8.95 4.97 -17.75
CA GLY A 160 8.95 4.70 -19.18
C GLY A 160 9.92 5.61 -19.92
N PHE A 161 10.34 5.20 -21.12
CA PHE A 161 11.12 6.06 -22.02
C PHE A 161 10.63 5.95 -23.46
N VAL A 162 10.64 7.06 -24.18
CA VAL A 162 10.31 7.11 -25.60
C VAL A 162 11.53 7.56 -26.38
N LEU A 163 11.93 6.75 -27.36
CA LEU A 163 12.96 7.13 -28.34
C LEU A 163 12.26 7.71 -29.58
N HIS A 164 12.59 8.95 -29.93
CA HIS A 164 12.03 9.65 -31.08
C HIS A 164 13.11 10.47 -31.81
N SER A 165 12.76 11.14 -32.91
CA SER A 165 13.71 11.90 -33.73
C SER A 165 14.41 13.05 -32.99
N GLY A 166 13.85 13.51 -31.86
CA GLY A 166 14.43 14.54 -31.01
C GLY A 166 15.37 14.00 -29.93
N GLY A 167 15.40 12.68 -29.71
CA GLY A 167 16.22 12.05 -28.69
C GLY A 167 15.45 11.04 -27.85
N LEU A 168 15.92 10.87 -26.61
CA LEU A 168 15.35 9.97 -25.62
C LEU A 168 14.68 10.80 -24.52
N THR A 169 13.37 10.63 -24.34
CA THR A 169 12.60 11.32 -23.30
C THR A 169 12.10 10.31 -22.28
N PHE A 170 12.29 10.60 -21.00
CA PHE A 170 11.84 9.75 -19.88
C PHE A 170 10.49 10.25 -19.34
N SER A 171 9.71 9.32 -18.80
CA SER A 171 8.43 9.57 -18.15
C SER A 171 8.38 8.87 -16.81
N ASN A 172 7.74 9.52 -15.83
CA ASN A 172 7.39 8.88 -14.56
C ASN A 172 6.21 7.89 -14.70
N ASP A 173 5.52 7.91 -15.84
CA ASP A 173 4.43 7.00 -16.13
C ASP A 173 4.95 5.76 -16.87
N SER A 174 4.42 4.60 -16.49
CA SER A 174 4.56 3.38 -17.29
C SER A 174 3.50 3.36 -18.39
N PHE A 175 3.88 2.90 -19.58
CA PHE A 175 2.99 2.77 -20.72
C PHE A 175 3.23 1.44 -21.42
N SER A 176 2.19 0.98 -22.10
CA SER A 176 2.11 -0.28 -22.82
C SER A 176 1.88 -0.03 -24.32
N ASP A 177 2.01 -1.07 -25.13
CA ASP A 177 1.82 -0.99 -26.59
C ASP A 177 0.39 -0.56 -26.99
N SER A 178 -0.58 -0.60 -26.07
CA SER A 178 -1.96 -0.13 -26.28
C SER A 178 -2.17 1.34 -25.97
N ASP A 179 -1.20 2.03 -25.36
CA ASP A 179 -1.36 3.42 -24.92
C ASP A 179 -1.08 4.42 -26.04
N THR A 180 -1.85 5.51 -26.08
CA THR A 180 -1.60 6.62 -27.00
C THR A 180 -0.65 7.62 -26.35
N LEU A 181 0.54 7.79 -26.93
CA LEU A 181 1.59 8.65 -26.39
C LEU A 181 1.58 10.01 -27.09
N ALA A 182 1.68 11.08 -26.30
CA ALA A 182 1.90 12.44 -26.79
C ALA A 182 3.29 12.93 -26.34
N VAL A 183 4.17 13.23 -27.30
CA VAL A 183 5.50 13.79 -27.03
C VAL A 183 5.45 15.31 -27.17
N VAL A 184 5.76 16.03 -26.09
CA VAL A 184 5.76 17.50 -26.07
C VAL A 184 7.19 18.01 -26.23
N GLN A 185 7.46 18.68 -27.34
CA GLN A 185 8.75 19.35 -27.57
C GLN A 185 8.58 20.86 -27.37
N ALA A 186 9.18 21.39 -26.30
CA ALA A 186 9.12 22.82 -25.98
C ALA A 186 10.51 23.33 -25.55
N PRO A 187 11.36 23.72 -26.53
CA PRO A 187 12.71 24.18 -26.26
C PRO A 187 12.73 25.37 -25.28
N GLY A 188 13.57 25.27 -24.24
CA GLY A 188 13.72 26.32 -23.23
C GLY A 188 12.70 26.31 -22.09
N ALA A 189 11.74 25.38 -22.10
CA ALA A 189 10.72 25.25 -21.05
C ALA A 189 11.09 24.22 -19.95
N GLN A 190 12.39 23.99 -19.73
CA GLN A 190 12.91 22.99 -18.79
C GLN A 190 12.28 23.16 -17.39
N GLY A 191 11.78 22.05 -16.83
CA GLY A 191 11.18 22.02 -15.50
C GLY A 191 9.74 22.53 -15.44
N ALA A 192 9.15 22.98 -16.56
CA ALA A 192 7.73 23.28 -16.61
C ALA A 192 6.92 22.00 -16.39
N ARG A 193 5.91 22.08 -15.52
CA ARG A 193 5.01 20.96 -15.24
C ARG A 193 4.01 20.80 -16.36
N ILE A 194 3.78 19.57 -16.78
CA ILE A 194 2.73 19.22 -17.74
C ILE A 194 1.51 18.76 -16.92
N ASN A 195 0.39 19.49 -17.02
CA ASN A 195 -0.86 19.24 -16.28
C ASN A 195 -0.69 19.28 -14.73
N TYR A 196 -1.65 18.68 -14.03
CA TYR A 196 -1.66 18.48 -12.57
C TYR A 196 -0.75 17.31 -12.11
N GLY A 197 -0.02 16.68 -13.02
CA GLY A 197 0.87 15.55 -12.74
C GLY A 197 2.25 15.98 -12.24
N ASN A 198 3.08 14.98 -11.93
CA ASN A 198 4.49 15.18 -11.54
C ASN A 198 5.45 15.26 -12.73
N SER A 199 4.96 15.04 -13.95
CA SER A 199 5.72 15.08 -15.20
C SER A 199 6.19 16.50 -15.51
N THR A 200 7.46 16.65 -15.86
CA THR A 200 8.06 17.94 -16.21
C THR A 200 8.82 17.84 -17.52
N ILE A 201 8.84 18.94 -18.27
CA ILE A 201 9.66 19.05 -19.47
C ILE A 201 11.13 18.84 -19.08
N ASP A 202 11.75 17.86 -19.72
CA ASP A 202 13.14 17.54 -19.50
C ASP A 202 14.05 18.60 -20.14
N ARG A 203 15.36 18.36 -20.08
CA ARG A 203 16.38 19.32 -20.53
C ARG A 203 16.56 19.29 -22.06
N TRP A 204 16.08 18.27 -22.75
CA TRP A 204 16.57 17.87 -24.07
C TRP A 204 15.56 18.17 -25.18
#